data_AF-A0A432MDK6-F1
#
_entry.id   AF-A0A432MDK6-F1
#
_cell.length_a   1.000
_cell.length_b   1.000
_cell.length_c   1.000
_cell.angle_alpha   90.00
_cell.angle_beta   90.00
_cell.angle_gamma   90.00
#
_symmetry.space_group_name_H-M   'P 1'
#
loop_
_entity.id
_entity.type
_entity.pdbx_description
1 polymer ?
#
loop_
_entity_poly.entity_id
_entity_poly.type
_entity_poly.pdbx_seq_one_letter_code
_entity_poly.pdbx_strand_id
1 'polypeptide(L)'
;MPDRHDDEDVHDQDHLHAENQPTHLEGDDHEHGGHEQANLGDHGQDAHANGHAEPDDHGHGHDHGELEATAPADHDDDDHDHAGHQGHDHGPVPVEQREVTAILVRTANPVASALLPNRINEGPVAQAVSPAREIRGLFEEVVGPIQWALLGLAALVVVVAAVGILVSLVNSMGARRREIAVMRALGARRRDVLTIVLLESLLLGVAGGAAGWLLGHALLGVVGPLAAARTGIAVGPLSFAAAELAILPLVALLATLAGYLPARMAYRTDVARALGSSA
;
A
#
# COMPACT_ATOMS: atom_id res chain seq x y z
N MET A 1 -48.58 59.95 18.19
CA MET A 1 -48.82 61.41 18.14
C MET A 1 -48.50 61.99 19.50
N PRO A 2 -47.71 63.08 19.62
CA PRO A 2 -46.81 63.70 18.62
C PRO A 2 -45.37 63.91 19.21
N ASP A 3 -44.32 63.87 18.38
CA ASP A 3 -43.53 65.04 17.90
C ASP A 3 -42.65 65.69 19.01
N ARG A 4 -41.40 66.12 18.81
CA ARG A 4 -40.76 66.73 17.63
C ARG A 4 -39.33 67.22 17.99
N HIS A 5 -38.54 67.47 16.95
CA HIS A 5 -37.35 68.34 16.81
C HIS A 5 -36.02 67.80 17.38
N ASP A 6 -35.13 67.27 16.55
CA ASP A 6 -34.24 67.90 15.51
C ASP A 6 -32.90 68.29 16.20
N ASP A 7 -31.79 67.57 15.97
CA ASP A 7 -30.88 67.63 14.80
C ASP A 7 -30.40 69.05 14.48
N GLU A 8 -29.08 69.30 14.61
CA GLU A 8 -28.20 69.90 13.59
C GLU A 8 -26.84 70.32 14.18
N ASP A 9 -25.76 69.84 13.55
CA ASP A 9 -24.56 70.58 13.12
C ASP A 9 -23.47 69.54 12.77
N VAL A 10 -23.40 69.06 11.52
CA VAL A 10 -22.86 69.73 10.30
C VAL A 10 -21.33 69.80 10.32
N HIS A 11 -20.74 68.92 9.52
CA HIS A 11 -19.69 69.22 8.54
C HIS A 11 -19.76 68.06 7.52
N ASP A 12 -20.67 68.12 6.56
CA ASP A 12 -20.49 68.79 5.25
C ASP A 12 -19.12 68.49 4.63
N GLN A 13 -19.09 67.56 3.67
CA GLN A 13 -19.21 67.84 2.22
C GLN A 13 -17.78 67.75 1.63
N ASP A 14 -17.49 67.08 0.52
CA ASP A 14 -18.40 66.55 -0.48
C ASP A 14 -17.64 65.82 -1.60
N HIS A 15 -18.43 65.09 -2.38
CA HIS A 15 -18.27 64.83 -3.82
C HIS A 15 -17.21 63.79 -4.28
N LEU A 16 -17.59 62.55 -4.62
CA LEU A 16 -18.45 62.05 -5.73
C LEU A 16 -17.69 61.86 -7.06
N HIS A 17 -17.74 60.60 -7.49
CA HIS A 17 -17.92 60.09 -8.87
C HIS A 17 -16.96 60.50 -9.99
N ALA A 18 -16.39 59.49 -10.68
CA ALA A 18 -16.82 59.05 -12.02
C ALA A 18 -15.73 58.15 -12.64
N GLU A 19 -16.12 56.94 -13.08
CA GLU A 19 -16.07 56.50 -14.49
C GLU A 19 -14.67 56.11 -15.01
N ASN A 20 -14.42 54.83 -15.29
CA ASN A 20 -14.81 54.06 -16.48
C ASN A 20 -13.82 54.22 -17.65
N GLN A 21 -13.27 53.07 -18.03
CA GLN A 21 -12.66 52.67 -19.31
C GLN A 21 -11.14 52.70 -19.54
N PRO A 22 -10.65 51.70 -20.32
CA PRO A 22 -9.24 51.34 -20.44
C PRO A 22 -8.58 52.00 -21.65
N THR A 23 -7.26 52.18 -21.58
CA THR A 23 -6.46 52.62 -22.73
C THR A 23 -5.34 51.61 -23.02
N HIS A 24 -5.48 50.93 -24.16
CA HIS A 24 -4.40 50.39 -24.98
C HIS A 24 -3.34 51.46 -25.30
N LEU A 25 -2.07 51.06 -25.39
CA LEU A 25 -1.03 51.38 -26.41
C LEU A 25 0.19 50.48 -26.06
N GLU A 26 0.53 49.44 -26.84
CA GLU A 26 1.52 49.42 -27.96
C GLU A 26 2.94 49.86 -27.51
N GLY A 27 4.05 49.14 -27.72
CA GLY A 27 4.45 47.97 -28.52
C GLY A 27 5.92 47.60 -28.15
N ASP A 28 6.57 46.78 -28.98
CA ASP A 28 7.95 46.24 -28.92
C ASP A 28 8.10 44.76 -28.50
N ASP A 29 7.54 43.91 -29.36
CA ASP A 29 8.23 42.98 -30.26
C ASP A 29 9.40 42.15 -29.71
N HIS A 30 9.24 40.81 -29.70
CA HIS A 30 10.26 39.87 -30.21
C HIS A 30 9.62 38.49 -30.45
N GLU A 31 9.36 38.21 -31.73
CA GLU A 31 9.03 36.89 -32.27
C GLU A 31 10.27 36.02 -32.43
N HIS A 32 10.18 34.73 -32.11
CA HIS A 32 10.87 33.68 -32.86
C HIS A 32 9.99 32.41 -32.89
N GLY A 33 9.55 32.06 -34.12
CA GLY A 33 8.84 30.82 -34.48
C GLY A 33 9.66 29.55 -34.23
N GLY A 34 9.11 28.33 -34.25
CA GLY A 34 8.08 27.84 -35.16
C GLY A 34 8.76 27.05 -36.29
N HIS A 35 9.14 25.80 -36.04
CA HIS A 35 9.59 24.87 -37.08
C HIS A 35 9.02 23.46 -36.84
N GLU A 36 7.83 23.24 -37.39
CA GLU A 36 7.37 21.96 -37.93
C GLU A 36 8.05 21.75 -39.29
N GLN A 37 8.72 20.61 -39.52
CA GLN A 37 8.93 20.08 -40.86
C GLN A 37 8.85 18.55 -40.84
N ALA A 38 7.96 18.05 -41.69
CA ALA A 38 7.77 16.67 -42.06
C ALA A 38 8.96 16.15 -42.89
N ASN A 39 9.24 14.85 -42.80
CA ASN A 39 9.95 14.14 -43.86
C ASN A 39 9.35 12.74 -44.07
N LEU A 40 8.89 12.50 -45.28
CA LEU A 40 8.30 11.29 -45.84
C LEU A 40 9.03 11.03 -47.18
N GLY A 41 9.43 9.78 -47.41
CA GLY A 41 10.02 9.29 -48.68
C GLY A 41 11.21 8.37 -48.39
N ASP A 42 11.01 7.05 -48.30
CA ASP A 42 10.91 6.08 -49.41
C ASP A 42 12.29 5.71 -50.00
N HIS A 43 12.72 4.47 -49.74
CA HIS A 43 13.34 3.57 -50.72
C HIS A 43 13.23 2.13 -50.20
N GLY A 44 12.52 1.28 -50.96
CA GLY A 44 12.32 -0.13 -50.67
C GLY A 44 13.19 -1.10 -51.49
N GLN A 45 13.06 -2.38 -51.08
CA GLN A 45 13.22 -3.66 -51.83
C GLN A 45 14.66 -3.98 -52.31
N ASP A 46 15.25 -5.16 -52.03
CA ASP A 46 14.91 -6.54 -52.47
C ASP A 46 15.44 -7.57 -51.41
N ALA A 47 14.76 -8.61 -50.94
CA ALA A 47 14.17 -9.83 -51.53
C ALA A 47 15.14 -11.04 -51.75
N HIS A 48 14.71 -12.21 -51.23
CA HIS A 48 15.11 -13.62 -51.53
C HIS A 48 16.29 -14.23 -50.73
N ALA A 49 16.32 -15.48 -50.24
CA ALA A 49 15.36 -16.61 -50.21
C ALA A 49 15.84 -17.71 -49.22
N ASN A 50 14.90 -18.61 -48.90
CA ASN A 50 14.89 -19.74 -47.96
C ASN A 50 16.03 -20.79 -48.03
N GLY A 51 16.22 -21.51 -46.92
CA GLY A 51 16.82 -22.86 -46.88
C GLY A 51 16.83 -23.50 -45.48
N HIS A 52 15.93 -24.46 -45.26
CA HIS A 52 15.76 -25.31 -44.07
C HIS A 52 17.02 -26.12 -43.66
N ALA A 53 17.19 -26.39 -42.35
CA ALA A 53 17.06 -27.73 -41.73
C ALA A 53 17.64 -27.78 -40.28
N GLU A 54 16.80 -28.23 -39.35
CA GLU A 54 17.07 -28.93 -38.08
C GLU A 54 17.89 -30.25 -38.30
N PRO A 55 18.25 -31.10 -37.28
CA PRO A 55 18.06 -31.06 -35.81
C PRO A 55 19.26 -31.63 -34.96
N ASP A 56 19.01 -31.86 -33.66
CA ASP A 56 19.56 -32.87 -32.69
C ASP A 56 20.97 -32.63 -32.09
N ASP A 57 21.19 -32.54 -30.77
CA ASP A 57 20.88 -33.40 -29.59
C ASP A 57 21.81 -34.64 -29.44
N HIS A 58 22.22 -34.85 -28.18
CA HIS A 58 22.97 -35.96 -27.59
C HIS A 58 24.51 -35.91 -27.79
N GLY A 59 25.37 -36.14 -26.80
CA GLY A 59 25.24 -36.98 -25.61
C GLY A 59 26.37 -38.04 -25.65
N HIS A 60 27.02 -38.28 -24.51
CA HIS A 60 28.01 -39.34 -24.24
C HIS A 60 29.43 -39.10 -24.79
N GLY A 61 30.51 -39.54 -24.14
CA GLY A 61 30.65 -40.38 -22.96
C GLY A 61 32.13 -40.48 -22.59
N HIS A 62 32.38 -40.76 -21.31
CA HIS A 62 33.71 -41.13 -20.82
C HIS A 62 34.09 -42.50 -21.38
N ASP A 63 35.31 -42.62 -21.90
CA ASP A 63 35.98 -43.89 -22.09
C ASP A 63 37.42 -43.81 -21.58
N HIS A 64 37.79 -44.80 -20.77
CA HIS A 64 39.12 -44.97 -20.19
C HIS A 64 39.90 -45.93 -21.08
N GLY A 65 40.95 -45.43 -21.74
CA GLY A 65 41.90 -46.23 -22.50
C GLY A 65 43.31 -46.01 -21.99
N GLU A 66 43.79 -46.95 -21.18
CA GLU A 66 45.17 -47.10 -20.71
C GLU A 66 46.06 -47.60 -21.86
N LEU A 67 47.11 -46.87 -22.28
CA LEU A 67 48.28 -47.43 -22.96
C LEU A 67 49.53 -46.53 -22.81
N GLU A 68 50.65 -47.22 -22.64
CA GLU A 68 52.01 -46.82 -22.27
C GLU A 68 52.76 -45.86 -23.22
N ALA A 69 53.52 -44.98 -22.57
CA ALA A 69 54.91 -44.58 -22.82
C ALA A 69 55.42 -44.37 -24.26
N THR A 70 55.59 -43.08 -24.62
CA THR A 70 56.78 -42.59 -25.35
C THR A 70 57.10 -41.15 -24.93
N ALA A 71 58.29 -40.94 -24.35
CA ALA A 71 58.92 -39.61 -24.30
C ALA A 71 59.34 -39.21 -25.73
N PRO A 72 59.34 -37.91 -26.09
CA PRO A 72 60.57 -37.15 -25.82
C PRO A 72 60.41 -35.64 -25.55
N ALA A 73 61.42 -35.15 -24.83
CA ALA A 73 62.14 -33.89 -25.04
C ALA A 73 61.44 -32.54 -24.74
N ASP A 74 62.02 -31.91 -23.71
CA ASP A 74 62.50 -30.52 -23.71
C ASP A 74 61.44 -29.43 -23.89
N HIS A 75 60.78 -29.08 -22.79
CA HIS A 75 60.33 -27.71 -22.57
C HIS A 75 60.97 -27.18 -21.30
N ASP A 76 61.82 -26.17 -21.51
CA ASP A 76 62.50 -25.39 -20.48
C ASP A 76 61.48 -24.89 -19.45
N ASP A 77 61.62 -25.39 -18.23
CA ASP A 77 60.98 -24.83 -17.03
C ASP A 77 61.59 -23.45 -16.77
N ASP A 78 60.97 -22.41 -17.32
CA ASP A 78 61.13 -21.05 -16.80
C ASP A 78 60.41 -21.00 -15.43
N ASP A 79 61.13 -21.43 -14.40
CA ASP A 79 60.82 -21.19 -13.00
C ASP A 79 60.74 -19.66 -12.77
N HIS A 80 59.54 -19.11 -12.95
CA HIS A 80 59.20 -17.83 -12.38
C HIS A 80 59.12 -18.00 -10.87
N ASP A 81 60.27 -17.82 -10.21
CA ASP A 81 60.40 -17.58 -8.78
C ASP A 81 59.42 -16.48 -8.37
N HIS A 82 58.24 -16.87 -7.91
CA HIS A 82 57.36 -16.00 -7.13
C HIS A 82 58.01 -15.77 -5.77
N ALA A 83 59.06 -14.93 -5.77
CA ALA A 83 59.68 -14.40 -4.58
C ALA A 83 58.59 -13.81 -3.69
N GLY A 84 58.48 -14.39 -2.49
CA GLY A 84 57.34 -14.23 -1.60
C GLY A 84 56.87 -12.79 -1.43
N HIS A 85 55.63 -12.54 -1.82
CA HIS A 85 54.84 -11.48 -1.23
C HIS A 85 54.61 -11.85 0.24
N GLN A 86 55.58 -11.50 1.09
CA GLN A 86 55.37 -11.43 2.53
C GLN A 86 54.15 -10.52 2.72
N GLY A 87 53.05 -11.11 3.18
CA GLY A 87 51.87 -10.35 3.58
C GLY A 87 52.32 -9.35 4.64
N HIS A 88 52.46 -8.09 4.25
CA HIS A 88 52.69 -7.01 5.17
C HIS A 88 51.45 -6.97 6.08
N ASP A 89 51.60 -7.49 7.30
CA ASP A 89 50.61 -7.37 8.35
C ASP A 89 50.49 -5.88 8.69
N HIS A 90 49.55 -5.19 8.05
CA HIS A 90 49.24 -3.81 8.33
C HIS A 90 48.56 -3.76 9.69
N GLY A 91 49.38 -3.70 10.75
CA GLY A 91 48.91 -3.33 12.08
C GLY A 91 48.05 -2.05 12.01
N PRO A 92 47.09 -1.87 12.93
CA PRO A 92 46.15 -0.77 12.86
C PRO A 92 46.89 0.57 12.75
N VAL A 93 46.51 1.36 11.73
CA VAL A 93 47.14 2.63 11.37
C VAL A 93 47.33 3.51 12.62
N PRO A 94 48.53 4.10 12.83
CA PRO A 94 48.80 5.00 13.95
C PRO A 94 47.74 6.09 14.07
N VAL A 95 47.39 6.47 15.30
CA VAL A 95 46.24 7.37 15.58
C VAL A 95 46.36 8.71 14.83
N GLU A 96 47.57 9.15 14.53
CA GLU A 96 47.89 10.38 13.79
C GLU A 96 47.52 10.33 12.30
N GLN A 97 47.34 9.13 11.73
CA GLN A 97 47.00 8.90 10.30
C GLN A 97 45.56 8.43 10.09
N ARG A 98 44.74 8.42 11.15
CA ARG A 98 43.33 8.00 11.03
C ARG A 98 42.49 9.16 10.51
N GLU A 99 42.04 9.03 9.27
CA GLU A 99 41.05 9.93 8.69
C GLU A 99 39.64 9.57 9.21
N VAL A 100 38.84 10.60 9.50
CA VAL A 100 37.45 10.40 9.93
C VAL A 100 36.61 10.07 8.70
N THR A 101 36.25 8.80 8.55
CA THR A 101 35.51 8.30 7.38
C THR A 101 33.98 8.41 7.51
N ALA A 102 33.46 8.50 8.74
CA ALA A 102 32.03 8.64 8.98
C ALA A 102 31.73 9.36 10.30
N ILE A 103 30.70 10.20 10.30
CA ILE A 103 30.19 10.88 11.50
C ILE A 103 28.67 10.69 11.53
N LEU A 104 28.17 10.09 12.62
CA LEU A 104 26.72 10.01 12.85
C LEU A 104 26.22 11.33 13.45
N VAL A 105 25.44 12.07 12.67
CA VAL A 105 24.83 13.32 13.12
C VAL A 105 23.37 13.08 13.46
N ARG A 106 23.01 13.23 14.74
CA ARG A 106 21.62 13.23 15.19
C ARG A 106 21.12 14.66 15.27
N THR A 107 20.15 15.02 14.45
CA THR A 107 19.49 16.33 14.51
C THR A 107 18.33 16.30 15.50
N ALA A 108 18.26 17.29 16.40
CA ALA A 108 17.14 17.43 17.33
C ALA A 108 15.86 17.95 16.66
N ASN A 109 15.98 18.61 15.51
CA ASN A 109 14.85 19.20 14.77
C ASN A 109 14.67 18.48 13.41
N PRO A 110 13.45 18.01 13.06
CA PRO A 110 13.16 17.39 11.76
C PRO A 110 13.45 18.29 10.55
N VAL A 111 13.34 19.62 10.70
CA VAL A 111 13.69 20.58 9.65
C VAL A 111 15.20 20.61 9.42
N ALA A 112 15.99 20.51 10.49
CA ALA A 112 17.45 20.48 10.38
C ALA A 112 17.91 19.22 9.65
N SER A 113 17.31 18.04 9.88
CA SER A 113 17.62 16.82 9.12
C SER A 113 17.30 16.91 7.62
N ALA A 114 16.40 17.81 7.21
CA ALA A 114 16.06 18.00 5.81
C ALA A 114 17.01 18.97 5.10
N LEU A 115 17.50 20.00 5.81
CA LEU A 115 18.35 21.04 5.23
C LEU A 115 19.85 20.75 5.34
N LEU A 116 20.29 20.00 6.35
CA LEU A 116 21.70 19.68 6.56
C LEU A 116 22.34 18.95 5.37
N PRO A 117 21.70 17.92 4.78
CA PRO A 117 22.33 17.16 3.71
C PRO A 117 22.69 18.01 2.49
N ASN A 118 21.81 18.94 2.10
CA ASN A 118 22.06 19.84 0.98
C ASN A 118 23.28 20.74 1.23
N ARG A 119 23.38 21.33 2.43
CA ARG A 119 24.54 22.17 2.78
C ARG A 119 25.86 21.40 2.88
N ILE A 120 25.81 20.13 3.28
CA ILE A 120 27.01 19.29 3.37
C ILE A 120 27.43 18.85 1.96
N ASN A 121 26.47 18.45 1.12
CA ASN A 121 26.71 17.96 -0.25
C ASN A 121 27.18 19.07 -1.22
N GLU A 122 26.97 20.35 -0.88
CA GLU A 122 27.55 21.49 -1.61
C GLU A 122 29.06 21.63 -1.38
N GLY A 123 29.60 21.04 -0.31
CA GLY A 123 31.03 21.07 0.01
C GLY A 123 31.81 19.90 -0.61
N PRO A 124 33.11 20.08 -0.92
CA PRO A 124 33.93 19.03 -1.53
C PRO A 124 34.46 17.97 -0.55
N VAL A 125 34.20 18.13 0.76
CA VAL A 125 34.90 17.38 1.83
C VAL A 125 34.08 16.22 2.38
N ALA A 126 32.75 16.25 2.27
CA ALA A 126 31.88 15.24 2.87
C ALA A 126 30.57 15.07 2.09
N GLN A 127 29.99 13.88 2.17
CA GLN A 127 28.68 13.58 1.62
C GLN A 127 27.74 13.17 2.75
N ALA A 128 26.60 13.84 2.85
CA ALA A 128 25.52 13.46 3.72
C ALA A 128 24.65 12.41 3.04
N VAL A 129 24.56 11.24 3.66
CA VAL A 129 23.67 10.14 3.28
C VAL A 129 22.73 9.87 4.44
N SER A 130 21.48 9.54 4.16
CA SER A 130 20.49 9.20 5.19
C SER A 130 20.00 7.77 5.06
N PRO A 131 20.83 6.73 5.32
CA PRO A 131 20.52 5.34 4.95
C PRO A 131 19.13 4.88 5.42
N ALA A 132 18.68 5.35 6.58
CA ALA A 132 17.35 5.05 7.11
C ALA A 132 16.19 5.56 6.23
N ARG A 133 16.35 6.71 5.55
CA ARG A 133 15.37 7.25 4.60
C ARG A 133 15.38 6.45 3.31
N GLU A 134 16.56 6.16 2.75
CA GLU A 134 16.65 5.41 1.50
C GLU A 134 16.13 3.98 1.67
N ILE A 135 16.49 3.30 2.77
CA ILE A 135 15.95 1.96 3.10
C ILE A 135 14.43 2.02 3.28
N ARG A 136 13.89 3.03 3.99
CA ARG A 136 12.44 3.19 4.12
C ARG A 136 11.76 3.45 2.79
N GLY A 137 12.33 4.29 1.93
CA GLY A 137 11.81 4.56 0.59
C GLY A 137 11.74 3.29 -0.25
N LEU A 138 12.81 2.50 -0.30
CA LEU A 138 12.82 1.21 -1.00
C LEU A 138 11.77 0.25 -0.44
N PHE A 139 11.62 0.17 0.89
CA PHE A 139 10.59 -0.65 1.52
C PHE A 139 9.18 -0.16 1.19
N GLU A 140 8.92 1.15 1.22
CA GLU A 140 7.61 1.73 0.89
C GLU A 140 7.26 1.51 -0.58
N GLU A 141 8.23 1.61 -1.49
CA GLU A 141 8.04 1.39 -2.92
C GLU A 141 7.82 -0.08 -3.28
N VAL A 142 8.48 -1.02 -2.60
CA VAL A 142 8.38 -2.46 -2.90
C VAL A 142 7.29 -3.14 -2.06
N VAL A 143 7.28 -2.94 -0.75
CA VAL A 143 6.37 -3.60 0.19
C VAL A 143 5.02 -2.87 0.27
N GLY A 144 4.99 -1.56 0.10
CA GLY A 144 3.76 -0.75 0.17
C GLY A 144 2.67 -1.22 -0.80
N PRO A 145 2.94 -1.38 -2.11
CA PRO A 145 1.94 -1.87 -3.06
C PRO A 145 1.42 -3.27 -2.72
N ILE A 146 2.30 -4.17 -2.23
CA ILE A 146 1.91 -5.51 -1.80
C ILE A 146 0.97 -5.43 -0.59
N GLN A 147 1.28 -4.58 0.38
CA GLN A 147 0.43 -4.34 1.55
C GLN A 147 -0.95 -3.81 1.13
N TRP A 148 -1.02 -2.85 0.20
CA TRP A 148 -2.29 -2.32 -0.32
C TRP A 148 -3.08 -3.38 -1.09
N ALA A 149 -2.43 -4.23 -1.88
CA ALA A 149 -3.08 -5.33 -2.58
C ALA A 149 -3.67 -6.35 -1.60
N LEU A 150 -2.92 -6.73 -0.56
CA LEU A 150 -3.41 -7.63 0.49
C LEU A 150 -4.57 -7.01 1.28
N LEU A 151 -4.51 -5.71 1.58
CA LEU A 151 -5.59 -4.99 2.24
C LEU A 151 -6.84 -4.93 1.35
N GLY A 152 -6.68 -4.73 0.04
CA GLY A 152 -7.77 -4.78 -0.94
C GLY A 152 -8.42 -6.16 -1.02
N LEU A 153 -7.61 -7.23 -1.02
CA LEU A 153 -8.11 -8.60 -0.95
C LEU A 153 -8.86 -8.87 0.36
N ALA A 154 -8.31 -8.42 1.49
CA ALA A 154 -8.97 -8.54 2.78
C ALA A 154 -10.32 -7.81 2.81
N ALA A 155 -10.40 -6.62 2.23
CA ALA A 155 -11.65 -5.87 2.08
C ALA A 155 -12.68 -6.65 1.23
N LEU A 156 -12.25 -7.27 0.13
CA LEU A 156 -13.12 -8.13 -0.68
C LEU A 156 -13.66 -9.31 0.12
N VAL A 157 -12.82 -9.99 0.89
CA VAL A 157 -13.24 -11.11 1.76
C VAL A 157 -14.28 -10.65 2.78
N VAL A 158 -14.08 -9.47 3.38
CA VAL A 158 -15.05 -8.89 4.31
C VAL A 158 -16.38 -8.58 3.63
N VAL A 159 -16.37 -8.08 2.39
CA VAL A 159 -17.60 -7.88 1.60
C VAL A 159 -18.31 -9.20 1.33
N VAL A 160 -17.57 -10.23 0.92
CA VAL A 160 -18.13 -11.58 0.69
C VAL A 160 -18.73 -12.15 1.98
N ALA A 161 -18.06 -11.98 3.12
CA ALA A 161 -18.57 -12.39 4.42
C ALA A 161 -19.86 -11.62 4.80
N ALA A 162 -19.92 -10.32 4.55
CA ALA A 162 -21.11 -9.50 4.80
C ALA A 162 -22.30 -9.96 3.93
N VAL A 163 -22.07 -10.29 2.66
CA VAL A 163 -23.09 -10.90 1.79
C VAL A 163 -23.52 -12.27 2.32
N GLY A 164 -22.59 -13.09 2.82
CA GLY A 164 -22.89 -14.36 3.47
C GLY A 164 -23.82 -14.18 4.69
N ILE A 165 -23.55 -13.19 5.54
CA ILE A 165 -24.42 -12.83 6.67
C ILE A 165 -25.81 -12.44 6.17
N LEU A 166 -25.88 -11.55 5.17
CA LEU A 166 -27.14 -11.12 4.56
C LEU A 166 -27.98 -12.32 4.08
N VAL A 167 -27.38 -13.21 3.28
CA VAL A 167 -28.06 -14.39 2.72
C VAL A 167 -28.51 -15.33 3.85
N SER A 168 -27.65 -15.57 4.84
CA SER A 168 -27.97 -16.40 6.01
C SER A 168 -29.17 -15.86 6.78
N LEU A 169 -29.21 -14.56 7.06
CA LEU A 169 -30.32 -13.90 7.77
C LEU A 169 -31.63 -13.95 6.98
N VAL A 170 -31.59 -13.70 5.67
CA VAL A 170 -32.77 -13.81 4.81
C VAL A 170 -33.35 -15.22 4.86
N ASN A 171 -32.50 -16.24 4.80
CA ASN A 171 -32.91 -17.64 4.88
C ASN A 171 -33.48 -18.00 6.26
N SER A 172 -32.79 -17.60 7.34
CA SER A 172 -33.24 -17.80 8.74
C SER A 172 -34.62 -17.17 8.98
N MET A 173 -34.83 -15.95 8.48
CA MET A 173 -36.13 -15.27 8.57
C MET A 173 -37.24 -15.97 7.82
N GLY A 174 -36.95 -16.54 6.65
CA GLY A 174 -37.90 -17.35 5.89
C GLY A 174 -38.37 -18.56 6.69
N ALA A 175 -37.42 -19.30 7.28
CA ALA A 175 -37.70 -20.46 8.13
C ALA A 175 -38.50 -20.10 9.40
N ARG A 176 -38.20 -18.95 10.03
CA ARG A 176 -38.82 -18.49 11.28
C ARG A 176 -40.08 -17.62 11.07
N ARG A 177 -40.57 -17.50 9.84
CA ARG A 177 -41.69 -16.58 9.51
C ARG A 177 -42.95 -16.85 10.34
N ARG A 178 -43.28 -18.11 10.61
CA ARG A 178 -44.44 -18.50 11.43
C ARG A 178 -44.26 -18.10 12.89
N GLU A 179 -43.08 -18.27 13.45
CA GLU A 179 -42.74 -17.85 14.82
C GLU A 179 -42.88 -16.34 14.98
N ILE A 180 -42.37 -15.57 14.01
CA ILE A 180 -42.49 -14.09 13.99
C ILE A 180 -43.96 -13.67 13.89
N ALA A 181 -44.78 -14.36 13.10
CA ALA A 181 -46.21 -14.07 12.99
C ALA A 181 -46.95 -14.33 14.31
N VAL A 182 -46.67 -15.44 14.99
CA VAL A 182 -47.22 -15.76 16.31
C VAL A 182 -46.79 -14.73 17.36
N MET A 183 -45.50 -14.37 17.38
CA MET A 183 -44.95 -13.35 18.28
C MET A 183 -45.66 -11.99 18.10
N ARG A 184 -45.92 -11.60 16.85
CA ARG A 184 -46.68 -10.37 16.54
C ARG A 184 -48.16 -10.47 16.90
N ALA A 185 -48.77 -11.65 16.79
CA ALA A 185 -50.15 -11.87 17.24
C ALA A 185 -50.29 -11.76 18.76
N LEU A 186 -49.23 -12.09 19.51
CA LEU A 186 -49.13 -11.93 20.96
C LEU A 186 -48.75 -10.50 21.41
N GLY A 187 -48.60 -9.55 20.47
CA GLY A 187 -48.39 -8.13 20.77
C GLY A 187 -46.96 -7.61 20.57
N ALA A 188 -46.02 -8.42 20.05
CA ALA A 188 -44.68 -7.92 19.74
C ALA A 188 -44.72 -6.87 18.62
N ARG A 189 -43.94 -5.80 18.82
CA ARG A 189 -43.85 -4.66 17.91
C ARG A 189 -42.88 -5.01 16.77
N ARG A 190 -43.04 -4.33 15.63
CA ARG A 190 -42.12 -4.46 14.48
C ARG A 190 -40.66 -4.14 14.83
N ARG A 191 -40.46 -3.29 15.85
CA ARG A 191 -39.13 -2.92 16.38
C ARG A 191 -38.46 -4.07 17.14
N ASP A 192 -39.23 -4.97 17.74
CA ASP A 192 -38.67 -6.09 18.50
C ASP A 192 -38.03 -7.08 17.53
N VAL A 193 -38.73 -7.41 16.44
CA VAL A 193 -38.20 -8.25 15.34
C VAL A 193 -36.96 -7.61 14.70
N LEU A 194 -36.99 -6.30 14.45
CA LEU A 194 -35.83 -5.56 13.94
C LEU A 194 -34.62 -5.70 14.88
N THR A 195 -34.83 -5.49 16.18
CA THR A 195 -33.76 -5.54 17.19
C THR A 195 -33.16 -6.93 17.29
N ILE A 196 -33.97 -7.98 17.22
CA ILE A 196 -33.50 -9.37 17.22
C ILE A 196 -32.58 -9.63 16.01
N VAL A 197 -32.99 -9.25 14.80
CA VAL A 197 -32.18 -9.46 13.58
C VAL A 197 -30.87 -8.66 13.63
N LEU A 198 -30.91 -7.42 14.13
CA LEU A 198 -29.71 -6.61 14.29
C LEU A 198 -28.77 -7.17 15.36
N LEU A 199 -29.30 -7.70 16.46
CA LEU A 199 -28.50 -8.36 17.49
C LEU A 199 -27.89 -9.67 16.96
N GLU A 200 -28.63 -10.45 16.18
CA GLU A 200 -28.12 -11.67 15.56
C GLU A 200 -26.95 -11.35 14.62
N SER A 201 -27.08 -10.34 13.76
CA SER A 201 -26.00 -9.93 12.86
C SER A 201 -24.80 -9.34 13.61
N LEU A 202 -25.05 -8.54 14.66
CA LEU A 202 -24.00 -8.01 15.53
C LEU A 202 -23.23 -9.13 16.23
N LEU A 203 -23.93 -10.12 16.79
CA LEU A 203 -23.31 -11.26 17.47
C LEU A 203 -22.48 -12.09 16.50
N LEU A 204 -22.97 -12.33 15.28
CA LEU A 204 -22.20 -13.01 14.23
C LEU A 204 -20.92 -12.24 13.88
N GLY A 205 -21.03 -10.91 13.72
CA GLY A 205 -19.89 -10.04 13.43
C GLY A 205 -18.86 -10.02 14.55
N VAL A 206 -19.29 -9.84 15.80
CA VAL A 206 -18.40 -9.80 16.97
C VAL A 206 -17.76 -11.17 17.22
N ALA A 207 -18.52 -12.26 17.16
CA ALA A 207 -17.99 -13.60 17.36
C ALA A 207 -17.00 -13.98 16.24
N GLY A 208 -17.35 -13.72 14.99
CA GLY A 208 -16.46 -13.96 13.85
C GLY A 208 -15.20 -13.09 13.89
N GLY A 209 -15.35 -11.81 14.21
CA GLY A 209 -14.23 -10.87 14.37
C GLY A 209 -13.29 -11.26 15.51
N ALA A 210 -13.84 -11.61 16.68
CA ALA A 210 -13.05 -12.08 17.82
C ALA A 210 -12.33 -13.41 17.53
N ALA A 211 -13.02 -14.36 16.88
CA ALA A 211 -12.42 -15.63 16.48
C ALA A 211 -11.31 -15.44 15.44
N GLY A 212 -11.54 -14.61 14.42
CA GLY A 212 -10.55 -14.29 13.39
C GLY A 212 -9.33 -13.57 13.97
N TRP A 213 -9.55 -12.64 14.90
CA TRP A 213 -8.48 -11.97 15.64
C TRP A 213 -7.64 -12.95 16.45
N LEU A 214 -8.28 -13.84 17.23
CA LEU A 214 -7.59 -14.89 17.99
C LEU A 214 -6.78 -15.81 17.08
N LEU A 215 -7.36 -16.25 15.96
CA LEU A 215 -6.71 -17.12 14.98
C LEU A 215 -5.53 -16.42 14.31
N GLY A 216 -5.64 -15.12 14.01
CA GLY A 216 -4.55 -14.32 13.45
C GLY A 216 -3.35 -14.25 14.38
N HIS A 217 -3.57 -13.95 15.67
CA HIS A 217 -2.51 -13.95 16.67
C HIS A 217 -1.94 -15.34 16.95
N ALA A 218 -2.78 -16.38 16.96
CA ALA A 218 -2.32 -17.76 17.10
C ALA A 218 -1.41 -18.16 15.94
N LEU A 219 -1.77 -17.80 14.70
CA LEU A 219 -0.96 -18.03 13.52
C LEU A 219 0.36 -17.24 13.61
N LEU A 220 0.32 -15.99 14.08
CA LEU A 220 1.52 -15.18 14.28
C LEU A 220 2.44 -15.78 15.34
N GLY A 221 1.89 -16.43 16.38
CA GLY A 221 2.67 -17.17 17.37
C GLY A 221 3.43 -18.37 16.79
N VAL A 222 2.89 -19.01 15.74
CA VAL A 222 3.52 -20.15 15.05
C VAL A 222 4.50 -19.69 13.98
N VAL A 223 4.11 -18.71 13.17
CA VAL A 223 4.90 -18.23 12.01
C VAL A 223 5.97 -17.22 12.43
N GLY A 224 5.73 -16.43 13.47
CA GLY A 224 6.63 -15.39 13.96
C GLY A 224 8.06 -15.88 14.25
N PRO A 225 8.27 -16.99 14.99
CA PRO A 225 9.61 -17.54 15.21
C PRO A 225 10.32 -17.95 13.93
N LEU A 226 9.58 -18.52 12.96
CA LEU A 226 10.14 -18.93 11.66
C LEU A 226 10.55 -17.72 10.82
N ALA A 227 9.74 -16.66 10.85
CA ALA A 227 10.06 -15.39 10.19
C ALA A 227 11.29 -14.74 10.84
N ALA A 228 11.34 -14.68 12.17
CA ALA A 228 12.46 -14.11 12.92
C ALA A 228 13.79 -14.81 12.62
N ALA A 229 13.78 -16.13 12.43
CA ALA A 229 14.97 -16.90 12.05
C ALA A 229 15.51 -16.53 10.65
N ARG A 230 14.67 -16.03 9.74
CA ARG A 230 15.08 -15.67 8.37
C ARG A 230 15.34 -14.19 8.17
N THR A 231 14.61 -13.32 8.85
CA THR A 231 14.67 -11.86 8.63
C THR A 231 15.33 -11.11 9.79
N GLY A 232 15.56 -11.78 10.93
CA GLY A 232 16.06 -11.14 12.15
C GLY A 232 15.00 -10.27 12.87
N ILE A 233 13.77 -10.20 12.35
CA ILE A 233 12.70 -9.37 12.91
C ILE A 233 11.80 -10.26 13.79
N ALA A 234 11.84 -10.01 15.10
CA ALA A 234 10.99 -10.71 16.05
C ALA A 234 9.57 -10.11 16.08
N VAL A 235 8.63 -10.78 15.43
CA VAL A 235 7.19 -10.52 15.57
C VAL A 235 6.60 -11.56 16.54
N GLY A 236 6.18 -11.08 17.70
CA GLY A 236 5.58 -11.93 18.74
C GLY A 236 4.06 -11.98 18.63
N PRO A 237 3.41 -13.04 19.16
CA PRO A 237 1.95 -13.15 19.19
C PRO A 237 1.26 -12.03 19.99
N LEU A 238 2.00 -11.32 20.84
CA LEU A 238 1.49 -10.21 21.65
C LEU A 238 1.90 -8.83 21.10
N SER A 239 2.38 -8.74 19.86
CA SER A 239 2.58 -7.44 19.22
C SER A 239 1.23 -6.91 18.73
N PHE A 240 0.66 -5.96 19.48
CA PHE A 240 -0.59 -5.30 19.10
C PHE A 240 -0.29 -4.05 18.28
N ALA A 241 -0.91 -3.94 17.11
CA ALA A 241 -0.88 -2.71 16.33
C ALA A 241 -1.97 -1.74 16.82
N ALA A 242 -1.73 -0.44 16.82
CA ALA A 242 -2.77 0.53 17.20
C ALA A 242 -4.03 0.43 16.32
N ALA A 243 -3.85 0.09 15.02
CA ALA A 243 -4.93 -0.13 14.07
C ALA A 243 -5.81 -1.36 14.42
N GLU A 244 -5.26 -2.32 15.16
CA GLU A 244 -5.95 -3.55 15.53
C GLU A 244 -7.15 -3.31 16.46
N LEU A 245 -7.04 -2.28 17.31
CA LEU A 245 -8.13 -1.88 18.20
C LEU A 245 -9.36 -1.39 17.42
N ALA A 246 -9.18 -0.93 16.18
CA ALA A 246 -10.27 -0.52 15.30
C ALA A 246 -10.94 -1.70 14.56
N ILE A 247 -10.36 -2.90 14.56
CA ILE A 247 -10.88 -4.04 13.78
C ILE A 247 -12.21 -4.52 14.32
N LEU A 248 -12.30 -4.78 15.63
CA LEU A 248 -13.55 -5.24 16.25
C LEU A 248 -14.73 -4.27 16.06
N PRO A 249 -14.61 -2.95 16.34
CA PRO A 249 -15.70 -2.03 16.09
C PRO A 249 -16.04 -1.90 14.60
N LEU A 250 -15.04 -1.98 13.71
CA LEU A 250 -15.27 -1.97 12.26
C LEU A 250 -16.07 -3.19 11.79
N VAL A 251 -15.68 -4.41 12.21
CA VAL A 251 -16.40 -5.64 11.85
C VAL A 251 -17.81 -5.65 12.44
N ALA A 252 -17.99 -5.18 13.67
CA ALA A 252 -19.30 -5.02 14.29
C ALA A 252 -20.19 -4.05 13.50
N LEU A 253 -19.63 -2.91 13.05
CA LEU A 253 -20.33 -1.94 12.21
C LEU A 253 -20.71 -2.55 10.85
N LEU A 254 -19.80 -3.27 10.21
CA LEU A 254 -20.07 -3.90 8.92
C LEU A 254 -21.13 -5.01 9.03
N ALA A 255 -21.09 -5.81 10.09
CA ALA A 255 -22.07 -6.87 10.32
C ALA A 255 -23.46 -6.32 10.67
N THR A 256 -23.55 -5.22 11.42
CA THR A 256 -24.82 -4.52 11.66
C THR A 256 -25.36 -3.88 10.39
N LEU A 257 -24.49 -3.31 9.54
CA LEU A 257 -24.89 -2.76 8.24
C LEU A 257 -25.40 -3.85 7.28
N ALA A 258 -24.75 -5.01 7.26
CA ALA A 258 -25.21 -6.18 6.51
C ALA A 258 -26.58 -6.68 7.00
N GLY A 259 -26.79 -6.73 8.32
CA GLY A 259 -28.05 -7.12 8.95
C GLY A 259 -29.19 -6.10 8.84
N TYR A 260 -28.88 -4.84 8.50
CA TYR A 260 -29.90 -3.80 8.38
C TYR A 260 -30.87 -4.04 7.21
N LEU A 261 -30.37 -4.54 6.07
CA LEU A 261 -31.21 -4.87 4.90
C LEU A 261 -32.32 -5.90 5.25
N PRO A 262 -32.00 -7.10 5.78
CA PRO A 262 -33.01 -8.10 6.12
C PRO A 262 -33.88 -7.64 7.30
N ALA A 263 -33.32 -6.91 8.28
CA ALA A 263 -34.10 -6.33 9.37
C ALA A 263 -35.18 -5.37 8.84
N ARG A 264 -34.86 -4.54 7.85
CA ARG A 264 -35.84 -3.64 7.20
C ARG A 264 -36.89 -4.41 6.40
N MET A 265 -36.52 -5.53 5.77
CA MET A 265 -37.49 -6.42 5.11
C MET A 265 -38.47 -7.01 6.15
N ALA A 266 -37.99 -7.44 7.31
CA ALA A 266 -38.79 -7.93 8.44
C ALA A 266 -39.81 -6.89 8.91
N TYR A 267 -39.35 -5.65 9.05
CA TYR A 267 -40.15 -4.54 9.54
C TYR A 267 -41.35 -4.23 8.62
N ARG A 268 -41.21 -4.45 7.31
CA ARG A 268 -42.25 -4.16 6.31
C ARG A 268 -43.17 -5.33 6.02
N THR A 269 -42.92 -6.53 6.55
CA THR A 269 -43.76 -7.70 6.26
C THR A 269 -45.10 -7.60 6.98
N ASP A 270 -46.19 -7.80 6.24
CA ASP A 270 -47.56 -7.70 6.75
C ASP A 270 -48.05 -9.06 7.27
N VAL A 271 -48.53 -9.09 8.51
CA VAL A 271 -48.87 -10.33 9.25
C VAL A 271 -50.12 -10.98 8.67
N ALA A 272 -51.08 -10.18 8.20
CA ALA A 272 -52.34 -10.67 7.64
C ALA A 272 -52.12 -11.52 6.39
N ARG A 273 -51.14 -11.15 5.56
CA ARG A 273 -50.81 -11.87 4.32
C ARG A 273 -50.02 -13.16 4.58
N ALA A 274 -49.32 -13.27 5.72
CA ALA A 274 -48.55 -14.47 6.09
C ALA A 274 -49.43 -15.59 6.68
N LEU A 275 -50.57 -15.24 7.28
CA LEU A 275 -51.55 -16.21 7.82
C LEU A 275 -52.59 -16.64 6.78
N GLY A 276 -52.84 -15.81 5.75
CA GLY A 276 -53.82 -16.09 4.70
C GLY A 276 -53.30 -16.91 3.50
N SER A 277 -51.99 -17.13 3.37
CA SER A 277 -51.40 -17.87 2.24
C SER A 277 -51.16 -19.36 2.52
N SER A 278 -51.76 -19.90 3.58
CA SER A 278 -51.71 -21.32 3.96
C SER A 278 -53.09 -21.98 3.92
N ALA A 279 -53.91 -21.58 2.95
CA ALA A 279 -55.13 -22.27 2.54
C ALA A 279 -54.98 -22.74 1.10
#